data_AF-A0A7X4H561-F1
#
_entry.id   AF-A0A7X4H561-F1
#
_cell.length_a   1.000
_cell.length_b   1.000
_cell.length_c   1.000
_cell.angle_alpha   90.00
_cell.angle_beta   90.00
_cell.angle_gamma   90.00
#
_symmetry.space_group_name_H-M   'P 1'
#
loop_
_entity.id
_entity.type
_entity.pdbx_description
1 polymer ?
#
loop_
_entity_poly.entity_id
_entity_poly.type
_entity_poly.pdbx_seq_one_letter_code
_entity_poly.pdbx_strand_id
1 'polypeptide(L)'
;MRVGLISYPMLFQRNGGLQVQVGETLRALAAAGHQVGLVDPAHADRADFDLLHVFGSMNGNHRLVAAARAAGLPVVLSALVAPS
;
A
#
# COMPACT_ATOMS: atom_id res chain seq x y z
N MET A 1 -14.96 2.63 1.38
CA MET A 1 -14.11 2.44 0.19
C MET A 1 -13.28 1.19 0.38
N ARG A 2 -12.86 0.59 -0.73
CA ARG A 2 -11.90 -0.52 -0.79
C ARG A 2 -10.50 0.05 -0.98
N VAL A 3 -9.63 -0.09 0.03
CA VAL A 3 -8.30 0.50 0.04
C VAL A 3 -7.26 -0.61 -0.01
N GLY A 4 -6.48 -0.64 -1.08
CA GLY A 4 -5.38 -1.57 -1.26
C GLY A 4 -4.07 -0.98 -0.75
N LEU A 5 -3.45 -1.62 0.25
CA LEU A 5 -2.16 -1.20 0.78
C LEU A 5 -1.03 -1.95 0.07
N ILE A 6 -0.05 -1.19 -0.43
CA ILE A 6 1.15 -1.72 -1.07
C ILE A 6 2.36 -1.32 -0.23
N SER A 7 3.18 -2.32 0.07
CA SER A 7 4.57 -2.14 0.51
C SER A 7 5.47 -3.08 -0.30
N TYR A 8 6.77 -3.06 -0.04
CA TYR A 8 7.68 -3.99 -0.69
C TYR A 8 7.52 -5.42 -0.13
N PRO A 9 7.67 -6.48 -0.95
CA PRO A 9 7.36 -7.87 -0.58
C PRO A 9 8.09 -8.39 0.67
N MET A 10 9.31 -7.90 0.92
CA MET A 10 10.12 -8.33 2.06
C MET A 10 9.70 -7.69 3.40
N LEU A 11 8.74 -6.75 3.41
CA LEU A 11 8.34 -6.04 4.62
C LEU A 11 7.97 -6.98 5.76
N PHE A 12 7.30 -8.10 5.46
CA PHE A 12 6.80 -9.03 6.48
C PHE A 12 7.78 -10.15 6.83
N GLN A 13 9.00 -10.14 6.28
CA GLN A 13 10.04 -11.13 6.62
C GLN A 13 10.76 -10.81 7.93
N ARG A 14 10.66 -9.58 8.44
CA ARG A 14 11.27 -9.14 9.69
C ARG A 14 10.38 -8.14 10.40
N ASN A 15 10.34 -8.23 11.73
CA ASN A 15 9.64 -7.23 12.52
C ASN A 15 10.44 -5.92 12.57
N GLY A 16 9.78 -4.79 12.33
CA GLY A 16 10.41 -3.47 12.29
C GLY A 16 9.39 -2.34 12.26
N GLY A 17 9.87 -1.09 12.43
CA GLY A 17 8.99 0.08 12.56
C GLY A 17 8.01 0.28 11.40
N LEU A 18 8.45 0.01 10.17
CA LEU A 18 7.57 0.11 9.01
C LEU A 18 6.46 -0.96 9.02
N GLN A 19 6.74 -2.17 9.50
CA GLN A 19 5.72 -3.23 9.60
C GLN A 19 4.65 -2.82 10.63
N VAL A 20 5.07 -2.23 11.76
CA VAL A 20 4.15 -1.66 12.75
C VAL A 20 3.31 -0.54 12.12
N GLN A 21 3.94 0.39 11.41
CA GLN A 21 3.25 1.51 10.77
C GLN A 21 2.20 1.04 9.75
N VAL A 22 2.51 0.05 8.92
CA VAL A 22 1.56 -0.53 7.96
C VAL A 22 0.40 -1.20 8.69
N GLY A 23 0.70 -1.98 9.75
CA GLY A 23 -0.33 -2.65 10.56
C GLY A 23 -1.27 -1.68 11.27
N GLU A 24 -0.73 -0.62 11.89
CA GLU A 24 -1.54 0.42 12.53
C GLU A 24 -2.36 1.23 11.51
N THR A 25 -1.81 1.46 10.31
CA THR A 25 -2.56 2.10 9.22
C THR A 25 -3.75 1.26 8.78
N LEU A 26 -3.57 -0.06 8.61
CA LEU A 26 -4.68 -0.99 8.32
C LEU A 26 -5.75 -0.91 9.41
N ARG A 27 -5.36 -0.99 10.69
CA ARG A 27 -6.29 -0.92 11.82
C ARG A 27 -7.06 0.39 11.85
N ALA A 28 -6.39 1.52 11.66
CA ALA A 28 -7.01 2.84 11.68
C ALA A 28 -8.01 3.03 10.54
N LEU A 29 -7.66 2.61 9.31
CA LEU A 29 -8.55 2.69 8.17
C LEU A 29 -9.76 1.77 8.32
N ALA A 30 -9.56 0.55 8.85
CA ALA A 30 -10.65 -0.37 9.15
C ALA A 30 -11.60 0.22 10.21
N ALA A 31 -11.05 0.80 11.29
CA ALA A 31 -11.83 1.46 12.34
C ALA A 31 -12.62 2.67 11.82
N ALA A 32 -12.14 3.33 10.77
CA ALA A 32 -12.85 4.40 10.06
C ALA A 32 -13.94 3.89 9.09
N GLY A 33 -14.18 2.57 9.03
CA GLY A 33 -15.23 1.96 8.20
C GLY A 33 -14.82 1.67 6.76
N HIS A 34 -13.52 1.61 6.46
CA HIS A 34 -13.03 1.22 5.14
C HIS A 34 -12.76 -0.29 5.05
N GLN A 35 -12.97 -0.86 3.87
CA GLN A 35 -12.54 -2.22 3.55
C GLN A 35 -11.08 -2.13 3.14
N VAL A 36 -10.17 -2.70 3.91
CA VAL A 36 -8.73 -2.55 3.70
C VAL A 36 -8.04 -3.90 3.63
N GLY A 37 -7.03 -3.99 2.78
CA GLY A 37 -6.26 -5.21 2.61
C GLY A 37 -4.88 -4.92 2.04
N LEU A 38 -3.94 -5.84 2.29
CA LEU A 38 -2.68 -5.86 1.57
C LEU A 38 -2.94 -6.31 0.13
N VAL A 39 -2.41 -5.57 -0.83
CA VAL A 39 -2.48 -5.94 -2.24
C VAL A 39 -1.52 -7.09 -2.49
N ASP A 40 -2.03 -8.18 -3.05
CA ASP A 40 -1.21 -9.18 -3.72
C ASP A 40 -1.08 -8.81 -5.21
N PRO A 41 0.08 -8.30 -5.65
CA PRO A 41 0.24 -7.83 -7.03
C PRO A 41 0.10 -8.94 -8.09
N ALA A 42 0.20 -10.21 -7.70
CA ALA A 42 0.07 -11.34 -8.62
C ALA A 42 -1.40 -11.70 -8.91
N HIS A 43 -2.33 -11.29 -8.05
CA HIS A 43 -3.73 -11.71 -8.11
C HIS A 43 -4.74 -10.56 -8.06
N ALA A 44 -4.29 -9.34 -7.73
CA ALA A 44 -5.15 -8.17 -7.63
C ALA A 44 -5.55 -7.61 -9.01
N ASP A 45 -6.84 -7.31 -9.17
CA ASP A 45 -7.36 -6.49 -10.26
C ASP A 45 -7.52 -5.03 -9.79
N ARG A 46 -7.44 -4.08 -10.72
CA ARG A 46 -7.84 -2.68 -10.47
C ARG A 46 -9.23 -2.60 -9.87
N ALA A 47 -10.17 -3.42 -10.37
CA ALA A 47 -11.56 -3.39 -9.95
C ALA A 47 -11.75 -3.72 -8.46
N ASP A 48 -10.76 -4.30 -7.78
CA ASP A 48 -10.81 -4.69 -6.37
C ASP A 48 -10.70 -3.50 -5.42
N PHE A 49 -10.17 -2.37 -5.88
CA PHE A 49 -9.86 -1.22 -5.03
C PHE A 49 -10.40 0.09 -5.61
N ASP A 50 -10.79 0.99 -4.71
CA ASP A 50 -11.16 2.37 -5.05
C ASP A 50 -9.96 3.32 -4.88
N LEU A 51 -8.94 2.91 -4.12
CA LEU A 51 -7.72 3.68 -3.84
C LEU A 51 -6.56 2.75 -3.48
N LEU A 52 -5.34 3.08 -3.94
CA LEU A 52 -4.11 2.44 -3.47
C LEU A 52 -3.34 3.35 -2.51
N HIS A 53 -2.93 2.80 -1.37
CA HIS A 53 -2.04 3.46 -0.43
C HIS A 53 -0.68 2.75 -0.46
N VAL A 54 0.33 3.44 -0.99
CA VAL A 54 1.67 2.90 -1.24
C VAL A 54 2.67 3.46 -0.23
N PHE A 55 3.38 2.59 0.48
CA PHE A 55 4.48 2.96 1.38
C PHE A 55 5.81 2.98 0.62
N GLY A 56 6.25 4.19 0.26
CA GLY A 56 7.46 4.44 -0.51
C GLY A 56 7.36 4.02 -1.98
N SER A 57 8.04 4.74 -2.87
CA SER A 57 8.11 4.44 -4.32
C SER A 57 9.32 3.58 -4.71
N MET A 58 10.13 3.18 -3.72
CA MET A 58 11.33 2.34 -3.90
C MET A 58 10.96 0.86 -4.11
N ASN A 59 11.96 0.00 -4.33
CA ASN A 59 11.79 -1.47 -4.42
C ASN A 59 10.77 -1.92 -5.48
N GLY A 60 10.65 -1.18 -6.58
CA GLY A 60 9.71 -1.48 -7.67
C GLY A 60 8.30 -0.90 -7.49
N ASN A 61 7.96 -0.34 -6.32
CA ASN A 61 6.64 0.24 -6.07
C ASN A 61 6.28 1.38 -7.05
N HIS A 62 7.26 2.13 -7.55
CA HIS A 62 7.04 3.15 -8.59
C HIS A 62 6.35 2.60 -9.85
N ARG A 63 6.59 1.33 -10.22
CA ARG A 63 5.92 0.69 -11.38
C ARG A 63 4.45 0.47 -11.11
N LEU A 64 4.10 0.05 -9.89
CA LEU A 64 2.71 -0.13 -9.46
C LEU A 64 1.98 1.21 -9.41
N VAL A 65 2.63 2.26 -8.90
CA VAL A 65 2.09 3.63 -8.92
C VAL A 65 1.82 4.10 -10.34
N ALA A 66 2.77 3.89 -11.27
CA ALA A 66 2.61 4.27 -12.67
C ALA A 66 1.46 3.50 -13.34
N ALA A 67 1.35 2.19 -13.12
CA ALA A 67 0.28 1.36 -13.63
C ALA A 67 -1.09 1.79 -13.10
N ALA A 68 -1.21 2.03 -11.79
CA ALA A 68 -2.44 2.51 -11.17
C ALA A 68 -2.88 3.86 -11.73
N ARG A 69 -1.94 4.80 -11.91
CA ARG A 69 -2.20 6.11 -12.51
C ARG A 69 -2.67 5.99 -13.96
N ALA A 70 -2.01 5.16 -14.76
CA ALA A 70 -2.41 4.90 -16.15
C ALA A 70 -3.82 4.29 -16.23
N ALA A 71 -4.21 3.52 -15.22
CA ALA A 71 -5.52 2.91 -15.09
C ALA A 71 -6.57 3.83 -14.44
N GLY A 72 -6.23 5.09 -14.10
CA GLY A 72 -7.13 6.05 -13.46
C GLY A 72 -7.47 5.73 -12.00
N LEU A 73 -6.73 4.84 -11.34
CA LEU A 73 -6.93 4.50 -9.93
C LEU A 73 -6.20 5.52 -9.04
N PRO A 74 -6.88 6.18 -8.08
CA PRO A 74 -6.24 7.10 -7.15
C PRO A 74 -5.13 6.44 -6.32
N VAL A 75 -4.03 7.15 -6.13
CA VAL A 75 -2.87 6.68 -5.37
C VAL A 75 -2.50 7.69 -4.29
N VAL A 76 -2.38 7.22 -3.05
CA VAL A 76 -1.77 7.94 -1.94
C VAL A 76 -0.38 7.35 -1.69
N LEU A 77 0.65 8.20 -1.66
CA LEU A 77 2.02 7.78 -1.40
C LEU A 77 2.45 8.28 -0.01
N SER A 78 2.75 7.35 0.90
CA SER A 78 3.46 7.67 2.14
C SER A 78 4.96 7.62 1.88
N ALA A 79 5.63 8.76 2.02
CA ALA A 79 7.07 8.83 1.89
C ALA A 79 7.76 8.00 2.98
N LEU A 80 8.75 7.20 2.58
CA LEU A 80 9.65 6.51 3.49
C LEU A 80 10.99 7.20 3.42
N VAL A 81 11.39 7.81 4.53
CA VAL A 81 12.69 8.48 4.68
C VAL A 81 13.55 7.55 5.53
N ALA A 82 14.67 7.09 4.98
CA ALA A 82 15.64 6.33 5.75
C ALA A 82 16.25 7.25 6.82
N PRO A 83 16.51 6.76 8.04
CA PRO A 83 17.31 7.51 8.99
C PRO A 83 18.71 7.75 8.39
N SER A 84 19.19 8.99 8.50
CA SER A 84 20.55 9.42 8.13
C SER A 84 21.59 8.86 9.08
#